data_AF-A0A378XFW8-F1
#
_entry.id   AF-A0A378XFW8-F1
#
_cell.length_a   1.000
_cell.length_b   1.000
_cell.length_c   1.000
_cell.angle_alpha   90.00
_cell.angle_beta   90.00
_cell.angle_gamma   90.00
#
_symmetry.space_group_name_H-M   'P 1'
#
loop_
_entity.id
_entity.type
_entity.pdbx_description
1 polymer ?
#
loop_
_entity_poly.entity_id
_entity_poly.type
_entity_poly.pdbx_seq_one_letter_code
_entity_poly.pdbx_strand_id
1 'polypeptide(L)'
;MNRVKPWQSYPEQLQILKRRGLQVEDDEAALRYLARIGYYRLSGYWYPMRLINQSASARQKRPIRLDQFVDGSRFEDAVRLYIFDAKLRLLALDALERIE
;
A
#
# COMPACT_ATOMS: atom_id res chain seq x y z
N MET A 1 28.64 -6.51 2.90
CA MET A 1 28.30 -5.06 2.80
C MET A 1 26.79 -4.93 2.67
N ASN A 2 26.11 -4.42 3.70
CA ASN A 2 24.67 -4.12 3.61
C ASN A 2 24.49 -2.95 2.64
N ARG A 3 24.04 -3.22 1.42
CA ARG A 3 23.65 -2.17 0.46
C ARG A 3 22.43 -1.45 1.04
N VAL A 4 22.62 -0.21 1.48
CA VAL A 4 21.50 0.67 1.82
C VAL A 4 20.62 0.77 0.58
N LYS A 5 19.31 0.50 0.73
CA LYS A 5 18.38 0.62 -0.38
C LYS A 5 18.40 2.08 -0.85
N PRO A 6 18.71 2.35 -2.13
CA PRO A 6 18.76 3.73 -2.61
C PRO A 6 17.40 4.39 -2.41
N TRP A 7 17.44 5.65 -1.96
CA TRP A 7 16.25 6.48 -1.94
C TRP A 7 15.67 6.56 -3.35
N GLN A 8 14.35 6.41 -3.46
CA GLN A 8 13.63 6.55 -4.71
C GLN A 8 12.72 7.76 -4.59
N SER A 9 12.75 8.62 -5.60
CA SER A 9 11.81 9.72 -5.77
C SER A 9 10.37 9.22 -5.94
N TYR A 10 9.38 10.08 -5.73
CA TYR A 10 7.97 9.69 -5.91
C TYR A 10 7.64 9.18 -7.32
N PRO A 11 8.16 9.78 -8.42
CA PRO A 11 8.01 9.21 -9.75
C PRO A 11 8.61 7.80 -9.87
N GLU A 12 9.80 7.56 -9.34
CA GLU A 12 10.42 6.23 -9.38
C GLU A 12 9.61 5.21 -8.58
N GLN A 13 9.09 5.59 -7.41
CA GLN A 13 8.19 4.76 -6.62
C GLN A 13 6.92 4.41 -7.39
N LEU A 14 6.27 5.39 -8.03
CA LEU A 14 5.07 5.18 -8.83
C LEU A 14 5.34 4.22 -10.00
N GLN A 15 6.46 4.43 -10.69
CA GLN A 15 6.87 3.54 -11.79
C GLN A 15 7.14 2.11 -11.32
N ILE A 16 7.70 1.92 -10.12
CA ILE A 16 7.88 0.58 -9.53
C ILE A 16 6.53 -0.09 -9.27
N LEU A 17 5.54 0.64 -8.74
CA LEU A 17 4.20 0.11 -8.49
C LEU A 17 3.53 -0.31 -9.81
N LYS A 18 3.58 0.54 -10.83
CA LYS A 18 3.07 0.22 -12.17
C LYS A 18 3.73 -0.99 -12.79
N ARG A 19 5.07 -1.06 -12.76
CA ARG A 19 5.83 -2.23 -13.28
C ARG A 19 5.49 -3.52 -12.57
N ARG A 20 5.03 -3.46 -11.31
CA ARG A 20 4.59 -4.62 -10.54
C ARG A 20 3.13 -5.02 -10.82
N GLY A 21 2.42 -4.28 -11.66
CA GLY A 21 1.03 -4.56 -12.04
C GLY A 21 0.00 -3.78 -11.23
N LEU A 22 0.38 -2.77 -10.45
CA LEU A 22 -0.60 -1.89 -9.81
C LEU A 22 -1.12 -0.90 -10.86
N GLN A 23 -2.42 -0.94 -11.11
CA GLN A 23 -3.10 0.00 -12.00
C GLN A 23 -3.19 1.37 -11.32
N VAL A 24 -2.96 2.43 -12.10
CA VAL A 24 -3.03 3.82 -11.66
C VAL A 24 -3.76 4.58 -12.76
N GLU A 25 -4.86 5.24 -12.42
CA GLU A 25 -5.71 5.96 -13.37
C GLU A 25 -5.22 7.39 -13.60
N ASP A 26 -4.73 8.04 -12.55
CA ASP A 26 -4.20 9.41 -12.58
C ASP A 26 -2.85 9.47 -11.86
N ASP A 27 -1.78 9.56 -12.65
CA ASP A 27 -0.40 9.62 -12.14
C ASP A 27 -0.14 10.87 -11.30
N GLU A 28 -0.68 12.01 -11.70
CA GLU A 28 -0.50 13.26 -10.97
C GLU A 28 -1.19 13.17 -9.60
N ALA A 29 -2.39 12.62 -9.54
CA ALA A 29 -3.06 12.34 -8.27
C ALA A 29 -2.26 11.34 -7.43
N ALA A 30 -1.78 10.25 -8.02
CA ALA A 30 -1.00 9.24 -7.32
C ALA A 30 0.29 9.83 -6.72
N LEU A 31 1.00 10.69 -7.47
CA LEU A 31 2.18 11.41 -6.99
C LEU A 31 1.85 12.33 -5.81
N ARG A 32 0.74 13.09 -5.89
CA ARG A 32 0.28 13.93 -4.76
C ARG A 32 -0.02 13.09 -3.52
N TYR A 33 -0.63 11.91 -3.68
CA TYR A 33 -0.88 10.99 -2.57
C TYR A 33 0.41 10.40 -2.00
N LEU A 34 1.35 9.97 -2.84
CA LEU A 34 2.65 9.47 -2.41
C LEU A 34 3.44 10.53 -1.64
N ALA A 35 3.41 11.78 -2.11
CA ALA A 35 4.07 12.91 -1.44
C ALA A 35 3.42 13.25 -0.09
N ARG A 36 2.09 13.27 -0.02
CA ARG A 36 1.35 13.69 1.19
C ARG A 36 1.21 12.60 2.25
N ILE A 37 0.96 11.36 1.85
CA ILE A 37 0.68 10.24 2.76
C ILE A 37 1.95 9.43 3.02
N GLY A 38 2.84 9.34 2.03
CA GLY A 38 4.08 8.58 2.10
C GLY A 38 3.92 7.14 1.63
N TYR A 39 4.91 6.67 0.87
CA TYR A 39 4.94 5.32 0.30
C TYR A 39 4.75 4.22 1.34
N TYR A 40 5.47 4.28 2.45
CA TYR A 40 5.43 3.24 3.48
C TYR A 40 4.05 3.13 4.14
N ARG A 41 3.39 4.26 4.40
CA ARG A 41 2.04 4.28 4.98
C ARG A 41 1.03 3.68 4.03
N LEU A 42 1.03 4.12 2.77
CA LEU A 42 0.13 3.55 1.76
C LEU A 42 0.45 2.07 1.46
N SER A 43 1.71 1.65 1.66
CA SER A 43 2.10 0.27 1.38
C SER A 43 1.41 -0.78 2.23
N GLY A 44 1.00 -0.45 3.44
CA GLY A 44 0.17 -1.34 4.25
C GLY A 44 -1.18 -1.66 3.61
N TYR A 45 -1.75 -0.70 2.87
CA TYR A 45 -3.09 -0.81 2.28
C TYR A 45 -3.10 -1.56 0.95
N TRP A 46 -2.03 -1.48 0.14
CA TRP A 46 -1.90 -2.30 -1.07
C TRP A 46 -1.15 -3.63 -0.85
N TYR A 47 -0.51 -3.85 0.30
CA TYR A 47 0.20 -5.12 0.58
C TYR A 47 -0.70 -6.36 0.42
N PRO A 48 -1.97 -6.37 0.89
CA PRO A 48 -2.88 -7.49 0.68
C PRO A 48 -3.24 -7.75 -0.79
N MET A 49 -3.07 -6.75 -1.65
CA MET A 49 -3.36 -6.82 -3.09
C MET A 49 -2.25 -7.54 -3.88
N ARG A 50 -1.15 -7.94 -3.23
CA ARG A 50 -0.05 -8.68 -3.86
C ARG A 50 -0.38 -10.15 -4.07
N LEU A 51 0.14 -10.74 -5.14
CA LEU A 51 0.04 -12.18 -5.41
C LEU A 51 0.62 -13.00 -4.24
N ILE A 52 0.02 -14.16 -3.98
CA ILE A 52 0.51 -15.10 -2.98
C ILE A 52 1.43 -16.11 -3.68
N ASN A 53 2.63 -16.29 -3.15
CA ASN A 53 3.50 -17.39 -3.53
C ASN A 53 3.03 -18.68 -2.83
N GLN A 54 2.25 -19.50 -3.52
CA GLN A 54 1.65 -20.71 -2.94
C GLN A 54 2.70 -21.71 -2.45
N SER A 55 3.76 -21.94 -3.22
CA SER A 55 4.80 -22.91 -2.86
C SER A 55 5.62 -22.46 -1.66
N ALA A 56 5.99 -21.18 -1.59
CA ALA A 56 6.66 -20.62 -0.42
C ALA A 56 5.74 -20.57 0.81
N SER A 57 4.45 -20.27 0.61
CA SER A 57 3.47 -20.23 1.69
C SER A 57 3.25 -21.61 2.31
N ALA A 58 3.15 -22.66 1.50
CA ALA A 58 3.03 -24.04 1.96
C ALA A 58 4.27 -24.46 2.78
N ARG A 59 5.48 -24.11 2.30
CA ARG A 59 6.74 -24.43 2.99
C ARG A 59 6.87 -23.73 4.35
N GLN A 60 6.46 -22.46 4.44
CA GLN A 60 6.58 -21.66 5.67
C GLN A 60 5.34 -21.72 6.57
N LYS A 61 4.29 -22.44 6.17
CA LYS A 61 2.99 -22.51 6.87
C LYS A 61 2.41 -21.14 7.23
N ARG A 62 2.65 -20.14 6.38
CA ARG A 62 2.13 -18.76 6.51
C ARG A 62 2.04 -18.08 5.14
N PRO A 63 1.18 -17.08 4.93
CA PRO A 63 1.10 -16.38 3.66
C PRO A 63 2.40 -15.64 3.31
N ILE A 64 2.97 -15.95 2.15
CA ILE A 64 4.12 -15.25 1.57
C ILE A 64 3.66 -14.52 0.31
N ARG A 65 3.81 -13.19 0.31
CA ARG A 65 3.43 -12.33 -0.82
C ARG A 65 4.60 -12.14 -1.77
N LEU A 66 4.30 -12.10 -3.06
CA LEU A 66 5.22 -11.67 -4.11
C LEU A 66 5.26 -10.13 -4.18
N ASP A 67 6.13 -9.60 -5.03
CA ASP A 67 6.16 -8.16 -5.30
C ASP A 67 5.11 -7.73 -6.33
N GLN A 68 4.63 -8.66 -7.17
CA GLN A 68 3.60 -8.43 -8.17
C GLN A 68 2.21 -8.34 -7.54
N PHE A 69 1.36 -7.50 -8.14
CA PHE A 69 -0.02 -7.32 -7.74
C PHE A 69 -0.96 -8.33 -8.44
N VAL A 70 -2.08 -8.63 -7.79
CA VAL A 70 -3.19 -9.36 -8.40
C VAL A 70 -3.76 -8.51 -9.54
N ASP A 71 -4.17 -9.12 -10.65
CA ASP A 71 -4.75 -8.39 -11.77
C ASP A 71 -5.98 -7.58 -11.33
N GLY A 72 -6.14 -6.38 -11.91
CA GLY A 72 -7.18 -5.42 -11.50
C GLY A 72 -6.90 -4.68 -10.18
N SER A 73 -5.77 -4.90 -9.51
CA SER A 73 -5.42 -4.11 -8.31
C SER A 73 -5.15 -2.65 -8.68
N ARG A 74 -5.83 -1.73 -8.01
CA ARG A 74 -5.74 -0.28 -8.28
C ARG A 74 -5.14 0.50 -7.11
N PHE A 75 -4.31 1.48 -7.41
CA PHE A 75 -3.73 2.38 -6.41
C PHE A 75 -4.82 3.17 -5.66
N GLU A 76 -5.88 3.55 -6.38
CA GLU A 76 -6.99 4.31 -5.84
C GLU A 76 -7.77 3.53 -4.78
N ASP A 77 -7.85 2.20 -4.88
CA ASP A 77 -8.46 1.35 -3.85
C ASP A 77 -7.66 1.41 -2.53
N ALA A 78 -6.33 1.36 -2.62
CA ALA A 78 -5.48 1.48 -1.45
C ALA A 78 -5.61 2.86 -0.79
N VAL A 79 -5.74 3.92 -1.60
CA VAL A 79 -6.00 5.29 -1.10
C VAL A 79 -7.39 5.39 -0.46
N ARG A 80 -8.44 4.82 -1.08
CA ARG A 80 -9.78 4.79 -0.51
C ARG A 80 -9.80 4.07 0.84
N LEU A 81 -9.11 2.93 0.94
CA LEU A 81 -9.00 2.18 2.18
C LEU A 81 -8.26 2.96 3.27
N TYR A 82 -7.17 3.67 2.92
CA TYR A 82 -6.48 4.57 3.85
C TYR A 82 -7.40 5.67 4.38
N ILE A 83 -8.15 6.34 3.48
CA ILE A 83 -9.06 7.42 3.87
C ILE A 83 -10.17 6.88 4.78
N PHE A 84 -10.72 5.71 4.46
CA PHE A 84 -11.72 5.05 5.31
C PHE A 84 -11.18 4.77 6.71
N ASP A 85 -10.00 4.15 6.82
CA ASP A 85 -9.36 3.84 8.10
C ASP A 85 -9.06 5.11 8.92
N ALA A 86 -8.59 6.18 8.26
CA ALA A 86 -8.37 7.47 8.92
C ALA A 86 -9.67 8.05 9.50
N LYS A 87 -10.78 8.00 8.76
CA LYS A 87 -12.10 8.45 9.23
C LYS A 87 -12.62 7.60 10.37
N LEU A 88 -12.50 6.28 10.26
CA LEU A 88 -12.93 5.35 11.30
C LEU A 88 -12.18 5.60 12.61
N ARG A 89 -10.87 5.83 12.53
CA ARG A 89 -10.03 6.15 13.69
C ARG A 89 -10.47 7.43 14.39
N LEU A 90 -10.84 8.46 13.64
CA LEU A 90 -11.34 9.71 14.22
C LEU A 90 -12.68 9.49 14.93
N LEU A 91 -13.61 8.75 14.33
CA LEU A 91 -14.90 8.41 14.95
C LEU A 91 -14.71 7.57 16.22
N ALA A 92 -13.77 6.62 16.21
CA ALA A 92 -13.48 5.79 17.37
C ALA A 92 -12.88 6.63 18.52
N LEU A 93 -12.01 7.58 18.22
CA LEU A 93 -11.45 8.50 19.21
C LEU A 93 -12.54 9.41 19.81
N ASP A 94 -13.43 9.98 18.99
CA ASP A 94 -14.57 10.78 19.48
C ASP A 94 -15.50 9.97 20.40
N ALA A 95 -15.71 8.69 20.08
CA ALA A 95 -16.53 7.81 20.92
C ALA A 95 -15.85 7.47 22.25
N LEU A 96 -14.52 7.29 22.26
CA LEU A 96 -13.74 7.02 23.48
C LEU A 96 -13.68 8.23 24.40
N GLU A 97 -13.52 9.44 23.85
CA GLU A 97 -13.49 10.69 24.63
C GLU A 97 -14.79 10.93 25.43
N ARG A 98 -15.92 10.35 25.00
CA ARG A 98 -17.21 10.49 25.70
C ARG A 98 -17.34 9.61 26.95
N ILE A 99 -16.49 8.60 27.11
CA ILE A 99 -16.55 7.64 28.23
C ILE A 99 -15.37 7.78 29.20
N GLU A 100 -14.40 8.64 28.86
CA GLU A 100 -13.34 9.11 29.76
C GLU A 100 -13.84 10.27 30.64
#